data_AF-A0A2W6ZH90-F1
#
_entry.id   AF-A0A2W6ZH90-F1
#
_cell.length_a   1.000
_cell.length_b   1.000
_cell.length_c   1.000
_cell.angle_alpha   90.00
_cell.angle_beta   90.00
_cell.angle_gamma   90.00
#
_symmetry.space_group_name_H-M   'P 1'
#
loop_
_entity.id
_entity.type
_entity.pdbx_description
1 polymer ?
#
loop_
_entity_poly.entity_id
_entity_poly.type
_entity_poly.pdbx_seq_one_letter_code
_entity_poly.pdbx_strand_id
1 'polypeptide(L)'
;MSGSPANPNAWRPSDLEAIRRALLIPVTAPALRAINDAMAQLERSYPEAIPAAKASLNAIAVIDAGLAAGGTPAEPFVIKTTRKAAAGPVPVELPKKKLDVIEYATELLMEEVSTEYAEPTANSYGLSSGAQRRGHVANLLLILPGLSSWCPPAPTPFSGTLIRS
;
A
#
# COMPACT_ATOMS: atom_id res chain seq x y z
N MET A 1 -27.46 -33.15 8.35
CA MET A 1 -26.70 -31.95 8.76
C MET A 1 -26.82 -30.95 7.63
N SER A 2 -27.93 -30.20 7.60
CA SER A 2 -28.20 -29.25 6.51
C SER A 2 -27.80 -27.87 7.00
N GLY A 3 -26.63 -27.40 6.58
CA GLY A 3 -26.22 -26.02 6.79
C GLY A 3 -27.19 -25.11 6.04
N SER A 4 -28.05 -24.41 6.77
CA SER A 4 -28.90 -23.37 6.19
C SER A 4 -27.99 -22.38 5.45
N PRO A 5 -28.27 -22.01 4.19
CA PRO A 5 -27.44 -21.04 3.48
C PRO A 5 -27.51 -19.75 4.29
N ALA A 6 -26.42 -19.39 4.96
CA ALA A 6 -26.33 -18.16 5.73
C ALA A 6 -26.75 -17.03 4.79
N ASN A 7 -27.87 -16.37 5.10
CA ASN A 7 -28.42 -15.32 4.25
C ASN A 7 -27.30 -14.29 3.98
N PRO A 8 -26.82 -14.15 2.73
CA PRO A 8 -25.69 -13.27 2.43
C PRO A 8 -26.03 -11.81 2.74
N ASN A 9 -27.33 -11.48 2.76
CA ASN A 9 -27.88 -10.16 3.03
C ASN A 9 -28.19 -9.95 4.53
N ALA A 10 -27.83 -10.88 5.42
CA ALA A 10 -27.99 -10.68 6.85
C ALA A 10 -26.68 -10.21 7.49
N TRP A 11 -26.80 -9.30 8.44
CA TRP A 11 -25.70 -8.89 9.29
C TRP A 11 -25.29 -10.02 10.25
N ARG A 12 -23.99 -10.12 10.51
CA ARG A 12 -23.43 -11.00 11.55
C ARG A 12 -23.07 -10.16 12.78
N PRO A 13 -23.07 -10.74 13.99
CA PRO A 13 -22.61 -10.04 15.18
C PRO A 13 -21.18 -9.48 15.06
N SER A 14 -20.32 -10.16 14.29
CA SER A 14 -18.95 -9.70 13.99
C SER A 14 -18.90 -8.44 13.14
N ASP A 15 -19.92 -8.18 12.32
CA ASP A 15 -19.92 -7.07 11.35
C ASP A 15 -20.02 -5.72 12.08
N LEU A 16 -20.68 -5.67 13.23
CA LEU A 16 -20.75 -4.48 14.08
C LEU A 16 -19.34 -4.03 14.51
N GLU A 17 -18.57 -4.96 15.07
CA GLU A 17 -17.21 -4.67 15.54
C GLU A 17 -16.28 -4.36 14.36
N ALA A 18 -16.51 -4.98 13.19
CA ALA A 18 -15.78 -4.66 11.96
C ALA A 18 -16.07 -3.23 11.48
N ILE A 19 -17.35 -2.80 11.44
CA ILE A 19 -17.75 -1.42 11.11
C ILE A 19 -17.10 -0.44 12.08
N ARG A 20 -17.17 -0.74 13.38
CA ARG A 20 -16.59 0.10 14.42
C ARG A 20 -15.08 0.30 14.19
N ARG A 21 -14.33 -0.77 13.94
CA ARG A 21 -12.88 -0.71 13.68
C ARG A 21 -12.56 -0.01 12.36
N ALA A 22 -13.29 -0.32 11.30
CA ALA A 22 -13.10 0.27 9.98
C ALA A 22 -13.26 1.79 10.01
N LEU A 23 -14.32 2.28 10.66
CA LEU A 23 -14.66 3.69 10.80
C LEU A 23 -14.00 4.38 12.00
N LEU A 24 -13.18 3.67 12.78
CA LEU A 24 -12.53 4.18 13.99
C LEU A 24 -13.51 4.78 15.00
N ILE A 25 -14.71 4.21 15.10
CA ILE A 25 -15.76 4.66 16.02
C ILE A 25 -15.39 4.23 17.45
N PRO A 26 -15.55 5.12 18.46
CA PRO A 26 -15.22 4.79 19.85
C PRO A 26 -16.13 3.69 20.43
N VAL A 27 -15.60 2.91 21.37
CA VAL A 27 -16.35 1.87 22.09
C VAL A 27 -17.19 2.51 23.20
N THR A 28 -18.29 3.15 22.83
CA THR A 28 -19.25 3.73 23.78
C THR A 28 -20.65 3.20 23.50
N ALA A 29 -21.48 3.06 24.54
CA ALA A 29 -22.87 2.61 24.39
C ALA A 29 -23.67 3.38 23.32
N PRO A 30 -23.64 4.74 23.25
CA PRO A 30 -24.35 5.47 22.20
C PRO A 30 -23.80 5.20 20.80
N ALA A 31 -22.48 5.05 20.65
CA ALA A 31 -21.87 4.75 19.35
C ALA A 31 -22.22 3.34 18.85
N LEU A 32 -22.19 2.34 19.74
CA LEU A 32 -22.59 0.96 19.40
C LEU A 32 -24.09 0.89 19.07
N ARG A 33 -24.92 1.70 19.74
CA ARG A 33 -26.34 1.83 19.41
C ARG A 33 -26.53 2.43 18.02
N ALA A 34 -25.82 3.52 17.70
CA ALA A 34 -25.89 4.15 16.38
C ALA A 34 -25.47 3.18 15.25
N ILE A 35 -24.45 2.34 15.46
CA ILE A 35 -24.07 1.30 14.50
C ILE A 35 -25.19 0.28 14.33
N ASN A 36 -25.76 -0.23 15.41
CA ASN A 36 -26.89 -1.17 15.34
C ASN A 36 -28.11 -0.58 14.63
N ASP A 37 -28.46 0.67 14.94
CA ASP A 37 -29.59 1.36 14.32
C ASP A 37 -29.34 1.54 12.81
N ALA A 38 -28.11 1.91 12.41
CA ALA A 38 -27.74 2.03 11.00
C ALA A 38 -27.78 0.67 10.27
N MET A 39 -27.28 -0.40 10.90
CA MET A 39 -27.33 -1.77 10.35
C MET A 39 -28.78 -2.24 10.16
N ALA A 40 -29.63 -2.07 11.18
CA ALA A 40 -31.04 -2.45 11.13
C ALA A 40 -31.83 -1.60 10.11
N GLN A 41 -31.50 -0.32 9.98
CA GLN A 41 -32.11 0.55 8.99
C GLN A 41 -31.75 0.13 7.57
N LEU A 42 -30.49 -0.23 7.33
CA LEU A 42 -30.04 -0.73 6.03
C LEU A 42 -30.72 -2.05 5.69
N GLU A 43 -30.79 -2.99 6.63
CA GLU A 43 -31.44 -4.29 6.44
C GLU A 43 -32.93 -4.16 6.11
N ARG A 44 -33.61 -3.16 6.69
CA ARG A 44 -35.02 -2.87 6.40
C ARG A 44 -35.24 -2.20 5.05
N SER A 45 -34.32 -1.32 4.63
CA SER A 45 -34.55 -0.42 3.48
C SER A 45 -33.87 -0.88 2.20
N TYR A 46 -32.65 -1.40 2.30
CA TYR A 46 -31.75 -1.75 1.19
C TYR A 46 -30.91 -3.00 1.52
N PRO A 47 -31.54 -4.17 1.73
CA PRO A 47 -30.82 -5.40 2.11
C PRO A 47 -29.79 -5.86 1.06
N GLU A 48 -29.95 -5.49 -0.20
CA GLU A 48 -29.01 -5.78 -1.29
C GLU A 48 -27.67 -5.03 -1.17
N ALA A 49 -27.61 -3.96 -0.38
CA ALA A 49 -26.38 -3.20 -0.14
C ALA A 49 -25.47 -3.86 0.92
N ILE A 50 -26.01 -4.80 1.72
CA ILE A 50 -25.27 -5.47 2.80
C ILE A 50 -24.05 -6.26 2.29
N PRO A 51 -24.13 -7.05 1.21
CA PRO A 51 -22.95 -7.70 0.62
C PRO A 51 -21.85 -6.71 0.21
N ALA A 52 -22.21 -5.56 -0.35
CA ALA A 52 -21.24 -4.54 -0.77
C ALA A 52 -20.55 -3.87 0.43
N ALA A 53 -21.30 -3.61 1.52
CA ALA A 53 -20.72 -3.15 2.78
C ALA A 53 -19.74 -4.18 3.35
N LYS A 54 -20.12 -5.45 3.37
CA LYS A 54 -19.27 -6.56 3.86
C LYS A 54 -18.03 -6.77 3.00
N ALA A 55 -18.13 -6.60 1.68
CA ALA A 55 -16.97 -6.60 0.79
C ALA A 55 -16.00 -5.46 1.13
N SER A 56 -16.51 -4.26 1.42
CA SER A 56 -15.69 -3.12 1.84
C SER A 56 -15.02 -3.35 3.19
N LEU A 57 -15.74 -3.94 4.16
CA LEU A 57 -15.17 -4.34 5.46
C LEU A 57 -14.05 -5.37 5.31
N ASN A 58 -14.25 -6.38 4.46
CA ASN A 58 -13.24 -7.40 4.20
C ASN A 58 -11.99 -6.80 3.53
N ALA A 59 -12.17 -5.92 2.55
CA ALA A 59 -11.05 -5.23 1.90
C ALA A 59 -10.23 -4.40 2.90
N ILE A 60 -10.91 -3.67 3.80
CA ILE A 60 -10.24 -2.92 4.88
C ILE A 60 -9.46 -3.87 5.80
N ALA A 61 -10.05 -5.00 6.18
CA ALA A 61 -9.37 -5.99 7.03
C ALA A 61 -8.11 -6.57 6.36
N VAL A 62 -8.15 -6.85 5.05
CA VAL A 62 -6.99 -7.31 4.27
C VAL A 62 -5.89 -6.25 4.24
N ILE A 63 -6.26 -4.98 4.01
CA ILE A 63 -5.30 -3.87 4.01
C ILE A 63 -4.69 -3.68 5.40
N ASP A 64 -5.50 -3.65 6.44
CA ASP A 64 -5.05 -3.46 7.82
C ASP A 64 -4.15 -4.62 8.27
N ALA A 65 -4.45 -5.86 7.86
CA ALA A 65 -3.59 -7.02 8.10
C ALA A 65 -2.24 -6.92 7.36
N GLY A 66 -2.26 -6.51 6.08
CA GLY A 66 -1.03 -6.31 5.30
C GLY A 66 -0.14 -5.20 5.86
N LEU A 67 -0.74 -4.13 6.38
CA LEU A 67 -0.03 -3.06 7.08
C LEU A 67 0.54 -3.53 8.42
N ALA A 68 -0.24 -4.29 9.20
CA ALA A 68 0.20 -4.82 10.50
C ALA A 68 1.28 -5.90 10.39
N ALA A 69 1.28 -6.68 9.29
CA ALA A 69 2.32 -7.65 8.99
C ALA A 69 3.67 -7.00 8.65
N GLY A 70 3.73 -5.66 8.59
CA GLY A 70 4.96 -4.91 8.36
C GLY A 70 5.62 -5.37 7.06
N GLY A 71 4.84 -5.38 5.97
CA GLY A 71 5.31 -5.79 4.65
C GLY A 71 6.71 -5.27 4.43
N THR A 72 7.70 -6.16 4.55
CA THR A 72 9.09 -5.80 4.38
C THR A 72 9.18 -5.19 3.00
N PRO A 73 9.67 -3.95 2.84
CA PRO A 73 10.05 -3.51 1.52
C PRO A 73 11.01 -4.58 1.03
N ALA A 74 10.62 -5.30 -0.02
CA ALA A 74 11.51 -6.27 -0.62
C ALA A 74 12.80 -5.51 -0.92
N GLU A 75 13.94 -6.02 -0.48
CA GLU A 75 15.20 -5.34 -0.79
C GLU A 75 15.35 -5.33 -2.32
N PRO A 76 15.72 -4.18 -2.91
CA PRO A 76 16.00 -4.13 -4.34
C PRO A 76 17.12 -5.12 -4.63
N PHE A 77 16.82 -6.13 -5.43
CA PHE A 77 17.81 -7.14 -5.82
C PHE A 77 18.41 -6.77 -7.17
N VAL A 78 19.69 -7.07 -7.34
CA VAL A 78 20.44 -6.77 -8.56
C VAL A 78 19.97 -7.73 -9.66
N ILE A 79 19.37 -7.21 -10.73
CA ILE A 79 18.92 -8.04 -11.86
C ILE A 79 20.08 -8.27 -12.82
N LYS A 80 20.94 -7.26 -12.97
CA LYS A 80 22.03 -7.30 -13.95
C LYS A 80 23.23 -6.52 -13.44
N THR A 81 24.35 -7.20 -13.38
CA THR A 81 25.66 -6.57 -13.22
C THR A 81 26.38 -6.68 -14.55
N THR A 82 26.59 -5.54 -15.21
CA THR A 82 27.47 -5.50 -16.39
C THR A 82 28.84 -5.01 -15.95
N ARG A 83 29.87 -5.80 -16.29
CA ARG A 83 31.27 -5.44 -16.11
C ARG A 83 31.88 -5.23 -17.48
N LYS A 84 32.24 -3.99 -17.80
CA LYS A 84 33.03 -3.70 -18.99
C LYS A 84 34.49 -3.77 -18.58
N ALA A 85 35.17 -4.85 -18.94
CA ALA A 85 36.62 -4.93 -18.74
C ALA A 85 37.29 -3.86 -19.59
N ALA A 86 38.26 -3.14 -19.02
CA ALA A 86 38.97 -2.05 -19.67
C ALA A 86 39.93 -2.50 -20.80
N ALA A 87 39.95 -3.79 -21.15
CA ALA A 87 40.82 -4.32 -22.19
C ALA A 87 40.23 -4.07 -23.59
N GLY A 88 40.35 -2.82 -24.06
CA GLY A 88 40.30 -2.51 -25.49
C GLY A 88 41.52 -3.13 -26.24
N PRO A 89 41.48 -3.26 -27.57
CA PRO A 89 42.59 -3.81 -28.33
C PRO A 89 43.85 -2.96 -28.17
N VAL A 90 44.99 -3.60 -27.90
CA VAL A 90 46.30 -2.95 -27.74
C VAL A 90 46.67 -2.23 -29.05
N PRO A 91 46.96 -0.92 -29.03
CA PRO A 91 47.40 -0.18 -30.22
C PRO A 91 48.71 -0.77 -30.76
N VAL A 92 48.83 -0.86 -32.09
CA VAL A 92 50.03 -1.40 -32.76
C VAL A 92 51.27 -0.53 -32.52
N GLU A 93 51.09 0.75 -32.19
CA GLU A 93 52.18 1.66 -31.80
C GLU A 93 52.03 2.13 -30.35
N LEU A 94 53.13 2.01 -29.59
CA LEU A 94 53.19 2.43 -28.19
C LEU A 94 53.33 3.96 -28.06
N PRO A 95 52.77 4.58 -27.00
CA PRO A 95 52.88 6.02 -26.78
C PRO A 95 54.34 6.46 -26.59
N LYS A 96 54.76 7.51 -27.28
CA LYS A 96 56.16 7.98 -27.29
C LYS A 96 56.46 9.07 -26.24
N LYS A 97 55.43 9.67 -25.63
CA LYS A 97 55.56 10.71 -24.60
C LYS A 97 55.02 10.22 -23.26
N LYS A 98 55.66 10.66 -22.16
CA LYS A 98 55.31 10.23 -20.80
C LYS A 98 53.88 10.62 -20.38
N LEU A 99 53.37 11.76 -20.84
CA LEU A 99 52.00 12.20 -20.59
C LEU A 99 50.98 11.24 -21.25
N ASP A 100 51.20 10.89 -22.51
CA ASP A 100 50.36 9.96 -23.26
C ASP A 100 50.35 8.54 -22.63
N VAL A 101 51.46 8.11 -22.01
CA VAL A 101 51.52 6.85 -21.25
C VAL A 101 50.64 6.90 -20.00
N ILE A 102 50.57 8.05 -19.33
CA ILE A 102 49.74 8.24 -18.13
C ILE A 102 48.27 8.25 -18.52
N GLU A 103 47.88 8.99 -19.56
CA GLU A 103 46.50 9.02 -20.06
C GLU A 103 46.05 7.61 -20.49
N TYR A 104 46.87 6.91 -21.27
CA TYR A 104 46.60 5.54 -21.69
C TYR A 104 46.48 4.55 -20.50
N ALA A 105 47.38 4.64 -19.52
CA ALA A 105 47.31 3.81 -18.32
C ALA A 105 46.08 4.14 -17.47
N THR A 106 45.64 5.40 -17.42
CA THR A 106 44.43 5.79 -16.70
C THR A 106 43.18 5.25 -17.36
N GLU A 107 43.07 5.26 -18.70
CA GLU A 107 41.93 4.69 -19.41
C GLU A 107 41.83 3.16 -19.25
N LEU A 108 42.97 2.45 -19.24
CA LEU A 108 43.04 1.00 -18.97
C LEU A 108 42.61 0.59 -17.55
N LEU A 109 42.58 1.53 -16.62
CA LEU A 109 42.23 1.28 -15.21
C LEU A 109 40.77 1.65 -14.89
N MET A 110 40.03 2.24 -15.83
CA MET A 110 38.64 2.61 -15.63
C MET A 110 37.72 1.42 -15.85
N GLU A 111 37.55 0.60 -14.82
CA GLU A 111 36.51 -0.43 -14.79
C GLU A 111 35.13 0.22 -14.59
N GLU A 112 34.30 0.24 -15.63
CA GLU A 112 32.90 0.65 -15.52
C GLU A 112 32.06 -0.54 -15.04
N VAL A 113 31.64 -0.49 -13.78
CA VAL A 113 30.66 -1.42 -13.21
C VAL A 113 29.30 -0.72 -13.17
N SER A 114 28.38 -1.17 -14.01
CA SER A 114 26.98 -0.73 -13.96
C SER A 114 26.12 -1.82 -13.34
N THR A 115 25.55 -1.52 -12.18
CA THR A 115 24.57 -2.34 -11.47
C THR A 115 23.16 -1.81 -11.73
N GLU A 116 22.35 -2.63 -12.38
CA GLU A 116 20.93 -2.39 -12.58
C GLU A 116 20.15 -3.06 -11.46
N TYR A 117 19.46 -2.25 -10.65
CA TYR A 117 18.61 -2.70 -9.56
C TYR A 117 17.17 -2.86 -10.05
N ALA A 118 16.53 -4.00 -9.75
CA ALA A 118 15.07 -4.04 -9.80
C ALA A 118 14.54 -3.21 -8.64
N GLU A 119 13.64 -2.28 -8.92
CA GLU A 119 12.64 -2.00 -7.90
C GLU A 119 11.80 -3.27 -7.76
N PRO A 120 11.70 -3.85 -6.54
CA PRO A 120 10.81 -4.97 -6.35
C PRO A 120 9.41 -4.46 -6.68
N THR A 121 8.83 -5.04 -7.73
CA THR A 121 7.46 -4.77 -8.14
C THR A 121 6.50 -5.21 -7.05
N ALA A 122 6.28 -4.33 -6.07
CA ALA A 122 5.15 -4.36 -5.17
C ALA A 122 4.35 -3.07 -5.42
N ASN A 123 3.50 -3.11 -6.43
CA ASN A 123 2.38 -2.18 -6.63
C ASN A 123 2.69 -0.73 -7.06
N SER A 124 3.77 -0.48 -7.83
CA SER A 124 4.21 0.87 -8.22
C SER A 124 3.27 1.69 -9.14
N TYR A 125 2.09 1.16 -9.48
CA TYR A 125 1.03 1.88 -10.22
C TYR A 125 -0.32 1.94 -9.49
N GLY A 126 -0.40 1.44 -8.26
CA GLY A 126 -1.62 1.43 -7.45
C GLY A 126 -1.68 2.57 -6.43
N LEU A 127 -2.90 2.98 -6.05
CA LEU A 127 -3.12 3.82 -4.87
C LEU A 127 -2.39 3.22 -3.65
N SER A 128 -1.77 4.06 -2.82
CA SER A 128 -1.15 3.59 -1.57
C SER A 128 -2.17 2.84 -0.70
N SER A 129 -1.74 1.86 0.09
CA SER A 129 -2.64 1.09 0.97
C SER A 129 -3.50 1.99 1.87
N GLY A 130 -2.94 3.11 2.34
CA GLY A 130 -3.69 4.13 3.08
C GLY A 130 -4.76 4.83 2.23
N ALA A 131 -4.49 5.14 0.97
CA ALA A 131 -5.48 5.70 0.04
C ALA A 131 -6.57 4.68 -0.32
N GLN A 132 -6.21 3.42 -0.53
CA GLN A 132 -7.17 2.33 -0.76
C GLN A 132 -8.10 2.14 0.44
N ARG A 133 -7.55 2.10 1.66
CA ARG A 133 -8.33 2.02 2.91
C ARG A 133 -9.33 3.16 3.02
N ARG A 134 -8.91 4.40 2.75
CA ARG A 134 -9.81 5.58 2.74
C ARG A 134 -10.92 5.46 1.70
N GLY A 135 -10.62 4.93 0.51
CA GLY A 135 -11.63 4.67 -0.51
C GLY A 135 -12.72 3.70 -0.05
N HIS A 136 -12.33 2.59 0.59
CA HIS A 136 -13.29 1.64 1.16
C HIS A 136 -14.08 2.20 2.34
N VAL A 137 -13.45 3.03 3.19
CA VAL A 137 -14.14 3.76 4.26
C VAL A 137 -15.19 4.72 3.68
N ALA A 138 -14.84 5.49 2.65
CA ALA A 138 -15.78 6.38 1.96
C ALA A 138 -16.95 5.59 1.36
N ASN A 139 -16.69 4.45 0.71
CA ASN A 139 -17.75 3.58 0.20
C ASN A 139 -18.67 3.07 1.31
N LEU A 140 -18.11 2.69 2.45
CA LEU A 140 -18.90 2.23 3.60
C LEU A 140 -19.79 3.35 4.16
N LEU A 141 -19.31 4.59 4.20
CA LEU A 141 -20.10 5.75 4.62
C LEU A 141 -21.20 6.13 3.61
N LEU A 142 -21.03 5.83 2.32
CA LEU A 142 -22.12 5.97 1.34
C LEU A 142 -23.25 4.97 1.62
N ILE A 143 -22.91 3.75 2.05
CA ILE A 143 -23.89 2.71 2.39
C ILE A 143 -24.52 2.96 3.77
N LEU A 144 -23.74 3.42 4.75
CA LEU A 144 -24.15 3.69 6.12
C LEU A 144 -23.98 5.18 6.48
N PRO A 145 -24.77 6.08 5.87
CA PRO A 145 -24.56 7.54 6.00
C PRO A 145 -24.77 8.07 7.42
N GLY A 146 -25.60 7.40 8.22
CA GLY A 146 -25.84 7.75 9.63
C GLY A 146 -24.61 7.63 10.54
N LEU A 147 -23.52 7.01 10.06
CA LEU A 147 -22.28 6.85 10.81
C LEU A 147 -21.23 7.93 10.51
N SER A 148 -21.50 8.81 9.54
CA SER A 148 -20.58 9.89 9.13
C SER A 148 -20.21 10.82 10.29
N SER A 149 -21.16 11.19 11.16
CA SER A 149 -20.94 12.06 12.32
C SER A 149 -20.08 11.42 13.43
N TRP A 150 -19.86 10.11 13.36
CA TRP A 150 -19.07 9.36 14.35
C TRP A 150 -17.63 9.10 13.88
N CYS A 151 -17.34 9.35 12.61
CA CYS A 151 -16.00 9.19 12.07
C CYS A 151 -15.10 10.34 12.55
N PRO A 152 -13.85 10.06 12.95
CA PRO A 152 -12.89 11.12 13.23
C PRO A 152 -12.63 11.96 11.97
N PRO A 153 -12.33 13.27 12.12
CA PRO A 153 -11.92 14.09 10.99
C PRO A 153 -10.67 13.51 10.33
N ALA A 154 -10.57 13.63 9.01
CA ALA A 154 -9.39 13.20 8.29
C ALA A 154 -8.15 13.93 8.86
N PRO A 155 -7.04 13.22 9.11
CA PRO A 155 -5.83 13.87 9.59
C PRO A 155 -5.38 14.89 8.55
N THR A 156 -5.11 16.12 9.00
CA THR A 156 -4.57 17.17 8.15
C THR A 156 -3.21 16.70 7.61
N PRO A 157 -2.97 16.75 6.28
CA PRO A 157 -1.68 16.39 5.74
C PRO A 157 -0.60 17.30 6.35
N PHE A 158 0.54 16.69 6.69
CA PHE A 158 1.68 17.45 7.19
C PHE A 158 2.08 18.50 6.15
N SER A 159 2.03 19.77 6.54
CA SER A 159 2.44 20.93 5.73
C SER A 159 3.72 21.56 6.27
N GLY A 160 4.63 20.76 6.81
CA GLY A 160 5.94 21.25 7.26
C GLY A 160 7.02 21.06 6.19
N THR A 161 7.98 21.97 6.16
CA THR A 161 9.20 21.82 5.36
C THR A 161 10.15 20.86 6.07
N LEU A 162 10.52 19.75 5.44
CA LEU A 162 11.57 18.86 5.95
C LEU A 162 12.92 19.56 5.80
N ILE A 163 13.39 20.20 6.86
CA ILE A 163 14.75 20.74 6.93
C ILE A 163 15.67 19.54 7.15
N ARG A 164 16.47 19.18 6.13
CA ARG A 164 17.62 18.29 6.33
C ARG A 164 18.75 19.13 6.90
N SER A 165 19.16 18.83 8.13
CA SER A 165 20.40 19.33 8.74
C SER A 165 21.60 18.52 8.27
#